data_AF-A0A9E3W730-F1
#
_entry.id   AF-A0A9E3W730-F1
#
_cell.length_a   1.000
_cell.length_b   1.000
_cell.length_c   1.000
_cell.angle_alpha   90.00
_cell.angle_beta   90.00
_cell.angle_gamma   90.00
#
_symmetry.space_group_name_H-M   'P 1'
#
loop_
_entity.id
_entity.type
_entity.pdbx_description
1 polymer ?
#
loop_
_entity_poly.entity_id
_entity_poly.type
_entity_poly.pdbx_seq_one_letter_code
_entity_poly.pdbx_strand_id
1 'polypeptide(L)'
;VQRRPVVYCLESIDLPADVHVSQIGISRHASFVPDTDSSFDGIADEVRILRGPVQVIEGKSWDGQLYRPALPQRLREIETQLIPYFAWDNRGKSEMTVWIPELQSEGRIS
;
A
#
# COMPACT_ATOMS: atom_id res chain seq x y z
N VAL A 1 -7.51 2.56 3.95
CA VAL A 1 -8.71 2.71 3.07
C VAL A 1 -9.89 2.01 3.73
N GLN A 2 -11.13 2.51 3.59
CA GLN A 2 -12.32 1.89 4.18
C GLN A 2 -13.45 1.79 3.17
N ARG A 3 -14.16 0.64 3.15
CA ARG A 3 -15.37 0.45 2.35
C ARG A 3 -16.47 -0.11 3.24
N ARG A 4 -17.47 0.74 3.54
CA ARG A 4 -18.53 0.45 4.53
C ARG A 4 -17.91 0.08 5.90
N PRO A 5 -18.25 -1.01 6.64
CA PRO A 5 -17.63 -1.22 7.95
C PRO A 5 -16.21 -1.80 7.86
N VAL A 6 -15.73 -2.15 6.65
CA VAL A 6 -14.49 -2.90 6.48
C VAL A 6 -13.33 -1.94 6.22
N VAL A 7 -12.34 -1.99 7.12
CA VAL A 7 -11.03 -1.35 6.95
C VAL A 7 -10.12 -2.28 6.17
N TYR A 8 -9.38 -1.72 5.21
CA TYR A 8 -8.43 -2.44 4.38
C TYR A 8 -6.98 -2.06 4.75
N CYS A 9 -6.08 -3.02 4.65
CA CYS A 9 -4.63 -2.88 4.82
C CYS A 9 -3.87 -3.33 3.57
N LEU A 10 -2.59 -2.99 3.52
CA LEU A 10 -1.61 -3.45 2.53
C LEU A 10 -0.63 -4.41 3.20
N GLU A 11 -0.40 -5.57 2.59
CA GLU A 11 0.66 -6.49 2.98
C GLU A 11 1.86 -6.40 2.05
N SER A 12 3.06 -6.61 2.59
CA SER A 12 4.30 -6.69 1.80
C SER A 12 4.32 -7.80 0.75
N ILE A 13 3.55 -8.88 0.92
CA ILE A 13 3.43 -9.94 -0.10
C ILE A 13 2.73 -9.46 -1.39
N ASP A 14 1.94 -8.38 -1.28
CA ASP A 14 1.27 -7.75 -2.43
C ASP A 14 2.15 -6.68 -3.10
N LEU A 15 3.43 -6.60 -2.73
CA LEU A 15 4.42 -5.66 -3.24
C LEU A 15 5.61 -6.40 -3.91
N PRO A 16 6.34 -5.74 -4.82
CA PRO A 16 7.62 -6.23 -5.29
C PRO A 16 8.60 -6.50 -4.14
N ALA A 17 9.46 -7.51 -4.29
CA ALA A 17 10.37 -7.97 -3.23
C ALA A 17 11.37 -6.90 -2.73
N ASP A 18 11.63 -5.87 -3.53
CA ASP A 18 12.52 -4.74 -3.23
C ASP A 18 11.79 -3.51 -2.65
N VAL A 19 10.48 -3.60 -2.37
CA VAL A 19 9.66 -2.49 -1.90
C VAL A 19 9.09 -2.78 -0.51
N HIS A 20 9.40 -1.91 0.45
CA HIS A 20 8.85 -1.98 1.80
C HIS A 20 7.51 -1.23 1.91
N VAL A 21 6.62 -1.68 2.81
CA VAL A 21 5.32 -1.02 3.06
C VAL A 21 5.47 0.44 3.50
N SER A 22 6.60 0.80 4.13
CA SER A 22 6.93 2.16 4.55
C SER A 22 7.28 3.11 3.40
N GLN A 23 7.53 2.57 2.20
CA GLN A 23 7.80 3.34 0.98
C GLN A 23 6.53 3.60 0.17
N ILE A 24 5.39 3.06 0.57
CA ILE A 24 4.16 3.19 -0.20
C ILE A 24 3.42 4.46 0.20
N GLY A 25 2.95 5.19 -0.80
CA GLY A 25 1.99 6.27 -0.67
C GLY A 25 0.81 6.08 -1.61
N ILE A 26 -0.32 6.71 -1.30
CA ILE A 26 -1.52 6.70 -2.15
C ILE A 26 -1.75 8.11 -2.71
N SER A 27 -1.87 8.21 -4.03
CA SER A 27 -2.31 9.46 -4.67
C SER A 27 -3.76 9.77 -4.26
N ARG A 28 -4.07 11.04 -4.00
CA ARG A 28 -5.46 11.50 -3.77
C ARG A 28 -6.43 11.08 -4.88
N HIS A 29 -5.92 10.91 -6.09
CA HIS A 29 -6.72 10.56 -7.27
C HIS A 29 -6.68 9.06 -7.61
N ALA A 30 -6.00 8.25 -6.80
CA ALA A 30 -5.96 6.80 -6.98
C ALA A 30 -7.39 6.23 -6.91
N SER A 31 -7.71 5.36 -7.86
CA SER A 31 -9.00 4.68 -7.95
C SER A 31 -8.81 3.20 -7.69
N PHE A 32 -9.49 2.68 -6.68
CA PHE A 32 -9.45 1.26 -6.33
C PHE A 32 -10.74 0.57 -6.80
N VAL A 33 -10.57 -0.58 -7.45
CA VAL A 33 -11.67 -1.40 -7.95
C VAL A 33 -11.86 -2.65 -7.08
N PRO A 34 -13.10 -3.03 -6.74
CA PRO A 34 -13.37 -4.26 -6.01
C PRO A 34 -13.01 -5.51 -6.81
N ASP A 35 -12.43 -6.50 -6.15
CA ASP A 35 -12.14 -7.81 -6.72
C ASP A 35 -12.21 -8.92 -5.65
N THR A 36 -11.87 -10.15 -6.01
CA THR A 36 -11.76 -11.31 -5.12
C THR A 36 -10.39 -11.99 -5.18
N ASP A 37 -10.00 -12.62 -4.08
CA ASP A 37 -8.79 -13.42 -3.97
C ASP A 37 -9.04 -14.60 -3.02
N SER A 38 -8.60 -15.80 -3.43
CA SER A 38 -8.78 -17.07 -2.74
C SER A 38 -7.50 -17.59 -2.08
N SER A 39 -6.44 -16.78 -2.03
CA SER A 39 -5.14 -17.16 -1.46
C SER A 39 -5.06 -17.12 0.07
N PHE A 40 -6.18 -16.98 0.78
CA PHE A 40 -6.22 -16.81 2.24
C PHE A 40 -6.52 -18.12 2.98
N ASP A 41 -5.55 -18.63 3.71
CA ASP A 41 -5.70 -19.88 4.46
C ASP A 41 -6.70 -19.71 5.62
N GLY A 42 -7.71 -20.58 5.70
CA GLY A 42 -8.58 -20.71 6.88
C GLY A 42 -9.62 -19.61 7.11
N ILE A 43 -9.80 -18.66 6.18
CA ILE A 43 -10.79 -17.57 6.31
C ILE A 43 -12.07 -17.86 5.51
N ALA A 44 -11.95 -17.97 4.20
CA ALA A 44 -13.05 -18.14 3.26
C ALA A 44 -12.51 -18.57 1.89
N ASP A 45 -13.37 -19.17 1.06
CA ASP A 45 -13.02 -19.52 -0.32
C ASP A 45 -12.68 -18.29 -1.17
N GLU A 46 -13.29 -17.14 -0.88
CA GLU A 46 -12.99 -15.86 -1.51
C GLU A 46 -13.06 -14.70 -0.51
N VAL A 47 -12.00 -13.89 -0.48
CA VAL A 47 -11.95 -12.63 0.26
C VAL A 47 -12.16 -11.47 -0.70
N ARG A 48 -12.97 -10.48 -0.29
CA ARG A 48 -13.19 -9.26 -1.08
C ARG A 48 -12.01 -8.31 -0.89
N ILE A 49 -11.31 -8.01 -1.98
CA ILE A 49 -10.13 -7.14 -2.00
C ILE A 49 -10.41 -5.85 -2.79
N LEU A 50 -9.44 -4.94 -2.79
CA LEU A 50 -9.44 -3.72 -3.62
C LEU A 50 -8.14 -3.67 -4.43
N ARG A 51 -8.21 -3.76 -5.76
CA ARG A 51 -7.05 -3.57 -6.64
C ARG A 51 -6.90 -2.12 -7.05
N GLY A 52 -5.68 -1.65 -7.22
CA GLY A 52 -5.43 -0.34 -7.80
C GLY A 52 -4.00 0.17 -7.61
N PRO A 53 -3.73 1.36 -8.13
CA PRO A 53 -2.39 1.92 -8.14
C PRO A 53 -2.00 2.49 -6.77
N VAL A 54 -0.74 2.27 -6.42
CA VAL A 54 -0.04 2.97 -5.34
C VAL A 54 1.27 3.54 -5.85
N GLN A 55 1.85 4.47 -5.11
CA GLN A 55 3.12 5.11 -5.46
C GLN A 55 4.22 4.58 -4.55
N VAL A 56 5.31 4.11 -5.14
CA VAL A 56 6.57 3.83 -4.45
C VAL A 56 7.36 5.12 -4.34
N ILE A 57 7.66 5.53 -3.11
CA ILE A 57 8.55 6.63 -2.79
C ILE A 57 9.99 6.13 -2.97
N GLU A 58 10.60 6.51 -4.09
CA GLU A 58 11.99 6.18 -4.39
C GLU A 58 12.93 7.11 -3.61
N GLY A 59 13.91 6.52 -2.94
CA GLY A 59 14.87 7.28 -2.15
C GLY A 59 15.88 6.37 -1.46
N LYS A 60 16.95 6.97 -0.94
CA LYS A 60 17.94 6.24 -0.17
C LYS A 60 17.31 5.71 1.12
N SER A 61 17.75 4.52 1.53
CA SER A 61 17.51 3.94 2.84
C SER A 61 17.83 4.95 3.95
N TRP A 62 17.17 4.82 5.09
CA TRP A 62 17.40 5.64 6.29
C TRP A 62 18.72 5.30 7.00
N ASP A 63 19.70 4.68 6.33
CA ASP A 63 21.00 4.14 6.82
C ASP A 63 21.58 4.86 8.05
N GLY A 64 21.08 4.54 9.25
CA GLY A 64 21.50 5.14 10.52
C GLY A 64 21.16 6.62 10.72
N GLN A 65 20.33 7.23 9.88
CA GLN A 65 19.93 8.64 9.97
C GLN A 65 18.50 8.78 10.50
N LEU A 66 18.30 9.65 11.50
CA LEU A 66 16.96 9.97 12.01
C LEU A 66 16.31 11.14 11.26
N TYR A 67 17.11 12.07 10.74
CA TYR A 67 16.64 13.27 10.05
C TYR A 67 17.35 13.45 8.72
N ARG A 68 16.60 13.85 7.69
CA ARG A 68 17.10 14.23 6.37
C ARG A 68 16.29 15.39 5.80
N PRO A 69 16.86 16.21 4.90
CA PRO A 69 16.11 17.25 4.23
C PRO A 69 14.91 16.69 3.47
N ALA A 70 13.77 17.37 3.56
CA ALA A 70 12.57 17.04 2.79
C ALA A 70 12.75 17.52 1.34
N LEU A 71 13.38 16.68 0.51
CA LEU A 71 13.56 16.91 -0.92
C LEU A 71 12.39 16.31 -1.71
N PRO A 72 12.09 16.84 -2.92
CA PRO A 72 11.15 16.21 -3.84
C PRO A 72 11.49 14.73 -4.03
N GLN A 73 10.50 13.87 -3.83
CA GLN A 73 10.65 12.43 -3.93
C GLN A 73 10.35 11.99 -5.35
N ARG A 74 11.16 11.06 -5.88
CA ARG A 74 10.77 10.37 -7.10
C ARG A 74 9.70 9.36 -6.76
N LEU A 75 8.63 9.36 -7.53
CA LEU A 75 7.51 8.46 -7.35
C LEU A 75 7.43 7.52 -8.54
N ARG A 76 7.24 6.23 -8.25
CA ARG A 76 6.99 5.21 -9.26
C ARG A 76 5.67 4.52 -8.96
N GLU A 77 4.74 4.57 -9.89
CA GLU A 77 3.45 3.89 -9.74
C GLU A 77 3.62 2.37 -9.91
N ILE A 78 2.90 1.61 -9.08
CA ILE A 78 2.75 0.16 -9.18
C ILE A 78 1.29 -0.23 -8.94
N GLU A 79 0.86 -1.34 -9.55
CA GLU A 79 -0.40 -1.99 -9.21
C GLU A 79 -0.22 -2.89 -7.99
N THR A 80 -1.20 -2.89 -7.09
CA THR A 80 -1.23 -3.75 -5.91
C THR A 80 -2.67 -4.12 -5.54
N GLN A 81 -2.83 -4.81 -4.42
CA GLN A 81 -4.12 -5.08 -3.80
C GLN A 81 -4.11 -4.70 -2.32
N LEU A 82 -5.22 -4.14 -1.85
CA LEU A 82 -5.53 -3.98 -0.45
C LEU A 82 -6.50 -5.08 -0.03
N ILE A 83 -6.27 -5.63 1.14
CA ILE A 83 -7.06 -6.72 1.70
C ILE A 83 -7.81 -6.23 2.93
N PRO A 84 -8.92 -6.86 3.34
CA PRO A 84 -9.55 -6.56 4.62
C PRO A 84 -8.57 -6.78 5.77
N TYR A 85 -8.53 -5.86 6.73
CA TYR A 85 -7.61 -5.94 7.87
C TYR A 85 -7.72 -7.26 8.65
N PHE A 86 -8.93 -7.80 8.78
CA PHE A 86 -9.15 -9.07 9.46
C PHE A 86 -8.53 -10.27 8.73
N ALA A 87 -8.17 -10.13 7.45
CA ALA A 87 -7.62 -11.20 6.62
C ALA A 87 -6.09 -11.23 6.56
N TRP A 88 -5.43 -10.26 7.20
CA TRP A 88 -3.97 -10.22 7.34
C TRP A 88 -3.43 -11.46 8.08
N ASP A 89 -2.18 -11.85 7.81
CA ASP A 89 -1.44 -12.96 8.45
C ASP A 89 -2.01 -14.36 8.17
N ASN A 90 -2.72 -14.49 7.04
CA ASN A 90 -3.26 -15.77 6.55
C ASN A 90 -2.61 -16.20 5.22
N ARG A 91 -1.47 -15.59 4.86
CA ARG A 91 -0.69 -15.85 3.63
C ARG A 91 0.81 -15.99 3.91
N GLY A 92 1.15 -16.29 5.16
CA GLY A 92 2.53 -16.33 5.67
C GLY A 92 2.99 -15.00 6.26
N LYS A 93 4.22 -15.01 6.80
CA LYS A 93 4.80 -13.88 7.53
C LYS A 93 5.04 -12.69 6.59
N SER A 94 4.43 -11.54 6.89
CA SER A 94 4.52 -10.31 6.11
C SER A 94 4.58 -9.07 7.02
N GLU A 95 5.15 -7.97 6.51
CA GLU A 95 4.88 -6.62 7.03
C GLU A 95 3.51 -6.14 6.54
N MET A 96 2.83 -5.29 7.32
CA MET A 96 1.51 -4.74 7.01
C MET A 96 1.34 -3.30 7.50
N THR A 97 0.57 -2.50 6.76
CA THR A 97 0.09 -1.20 7.22
C THR A 97 -1.38 -0.94 6.87
N VAL A 98 -2.11 -0.28 7.78
CA VAL A 98 -3.47 0.25 7.55
C VAL A 98 -3.42 1.70 7.07
N TRP A 99 -2.49 2.47 7.64
CA TRP A 99 -2.36 3.90 7.40
C TRP A 99 -1.24 4.13 6.40
N ILE A 100 -1.63 4.48 5.18
CA ILE A 100 -0.72 4.75 4.07
C ILE A 100 -0.69 6.26 3.86
N PRO A 101 0.50 6.89 3.81
CA PRO A 101 0.63 8.32 3.52
C PRO A 101 -0.13 8.72 2.26
N GLU A 102 -0.89 9.81 2.35
CA GLU A 102 -1.46 10.44 1.17
C GLU A 102 -0.39 11.28 0.47
N LEU A 103 -0.25 11.12 -0.84
CA LEU A 103 0.63 11.93 -1.67
C LEU A 103 -0.20 12.98 -2.43
N GLN A 104 0.25 14.23 -2.35
CA GLN A 104 -0.29 15.31 -3.17
C GLN A 104 0.33 15.22 -4.56
N SER A 105 -0.47 15.44 -5.61
CA SER A 105 0.10 15.75 -6.92
C SER A 105 0.86 17.07 -6.82
N GLU A 106 2.03 17.18 -7.46
CA GLU A 106 2.74 18.46 -7.55
C GLU A 106 1.79 19.51 -8.12
N GLY A 107 1.32 20.42 -7.25
CA GLY A 107 0.56 21.58 -7.65
C GLY A 107 1.46 22.43 -8.53
N ARG A 108 1.03 22.61 -9.78
CA ARG A 108 1.56 23.64 -10.70
C ARG A 108 1.62 24.96 -9.95
N ILE A 109 2.83 25.41 -9.62
CA ILE A 109 3.04 26.79 -9.20
C ILE A 109 2.77 27.63 -10.46
N SER A 110 1.60 28.26 -10.51
CA SER A 110 1.26 29.31 -11.48
C SER A 110 1.80 30.64 -11.00
#